data_AF-A0A2D2H2Q3-F1
#
_entry.id   AF-A0A2D2H2Q3-F1
#
_cell.length_a   1.000
_cell.length_b   1.000
_cell.length_c   1.000
_cell.angle_alpha   90.00
_cell.angle_beta   90.00
_cell.angle_gamma   90.00
#
_symmetry.space_group_name_H-M   'P 1'
#
loop_
_entity.id
_entity.type
_entity.pdbx_description
1 polymer ?
#
loop_
_entity_poly.entity_id
_entity_poly.type
_entity_poly.pdbx_seq_one_letter_code
_entity_poly.pdbx_strand_id
1 'polypeptide(L)'
;MTTPTPRQPVIFIPHGGGPCFFMDWPNTWDRMAEHLRGIPRRLPARPKAILVVSGHWETAVPTVTTGTQPPLLFDYHGFPPHTYELRYPAPGSPELAARVQELLGRAGIESAGDAARGFDHGVFIPFLLAFPEAEIPVVELSVREDLDPAAHLALGRALAPLRDEGVLIVATGMTYHNLRHFMRPDGVNDEVSVAFDGWLAQAVTAPPGQRDRLLQDWEQAPGARACHPREEHLIPLLLAAGAAGEDSGQRDYSDRVMGKALSGFRFG
;
A
#
# COMPACT_ATOMS: atom_id res chain seq x y z
N MET A 1 24.82 -6.59 -25.16
CA MET A 1 24.01 -7.43 -24.26
C MET A 1 23.44 -6.51 -23.20
N THR A 2 22.13 -6.27 -23.19
CA THR A 2 21.47 -5.47 -22.16
C THR A 2 21.48 -6.26 -20.86
N THR A 3 21.98 -5.67 -19.77
CA THR A 3 21.92 -6.27 -18.44
C THR A 3 20.44 -6.53 -18.10
N PRO A 4 20.07 -7.74 -17.63
CA PRO A 4 18.68 -8.01 -17.27
C PRO A 4 18.22 -7.02 -16.19
N THR A 5 17.03 -6.45 -16.35
CA THR A 5 16.45 -5.54 -15.34
C THR A 5 16.17 -6.37 -14.09
N PRO A 6 16.70 -6.00 -12.90
CA PRO A 6 16.40 -6.74 -11.68
C PRO A 6 14.90 -6.71 -11.38
N ARG A 7 14.31 -7.89 -11.16
CA ARG A 7 12.92 -8.02 -10.73
C ARG A 7 12.72 -7.31 -9.40
N GLN A 8 11.75 -6.41 -9.33
CA GLN A 8 11.44 -5.67 -8.10
C GLN A 8 10.59 -6.51 -7.13
N PRO A 9 10.68 -6.26 -5.81
CA PRO A 9 9.75 -6.83 -4.84
C PRO A 9 8.34 -6.24 -5.02
N VAL A 10 7.38 -6.83 -4.32
CA VAL A 10 6.13 -6.16 -3.96
C VAL A 10 6.19 -5.85 -2.48
N ILE A 11 5.79 -4.64 -2.09
CA ILE A 11 5.76 -4.25 -0.68
C ILE A 11 4.38 -3.75 -0.30
N PHE A 12 3.92 -4.14 0.89
CA PHE A 12 2.78 -3.55 1.57
C PHE A 12 3.31 -2.76 2.76
N ILE A 13 2.99 -1.47 2.82
CA ILE A 13 3.48 -0.57 3.88
C ILE A 13 2.32 0.04 4.66
N PRO A 14 2.41 0.06 6.01
CA PRO A 14 1.54 0.93 6.80
C PRO A 14 1.88 2.39 6.48
N HIS A 15 0.93 3.15 5.97
CA HIS A 15 1.19 4.56 5.58
C HIS A 15 1.10 5.53 6.77
N GLY A 16 0.65 5.07 7.93
CA GLY A 16 0.46 5.89 9.13
C GLY A 16 -0.91 6.56 9.16
N GLY A 17 -1.03 7.72 9.81
CA GLY A 17 -2.26 8.52 9.78
C GLY A 17 -1.97 9.95 9.37
N GLY A 18 -2.59 10.44 8.29
CA GLY A 18 -2.39 11.82 7.80
C GLY A 18 -0.91 12.22 7.78
N PRO A 19 -0.54 13.40 8.29
CA PRO A 19 0.84 13.87 8.29
C PRO A 19 1.66 13.37 9.49
N CYS A 20 1.39 12.15 10.00
CA CYS A 20 1.92 11.65 11.27
C CYS A 20 3.44 11.80 11.48
N PHE A 21 4.26 11.62 10.43
CA PHE A 21 5.71 11.74 10.52
C PHE A 21 6.23 13.18 10.56
N PHE A 22 5.37 14.17 10.30
CA PHE A 22 5.67 15.61 10.22
C PHE A 22 4.97 16.39 11.34
N MET A 23 4.67 15.70 12.43
CA MET A 23 3.96 16.19 13.59
C MET A 23 4.80 15.97 14.84
N ASP A 24 4.60 16.81 15.85
CA ASP A 24 5.29 16.70 17.14
C ASP A 24 4.64 15.61 18.01
N TRP A 25 5.02 14.35 17.77
CA TRP A 25 4.65 13.21 18.62
C TRP A 25 5.85 12.71 19.43
N PRO A 26 5.66 12.28 20.70
CA PRO A 26 6.73 11.64 21.46
C PRO A 26 6.96 10.21 20.94
N ASN A 27 7.81 10.07 19.93
CA ASN A 27 8.39 8.83 19.42
C ASN A 27 7.39 7.82 18.81
N THR A 28 6.10 8.16 18.78
CA THR A 28 4.98 7.30 18.40
C THR A 28 5.16 6.63 17.03
N TRP A 29 5.80 7.32 16.09
CA TRP A 29 5.92 6.90 14.69
C TRP A 29 7.36 6.62 14.26
N ASP A 30 8.34 6.70 15.18
CA ASP A 30 9.77 6.68 14.84
C ASP A 30 10.19 5.38 14.17
N ARG A 31 9.75 4.24 14.70
CA ARG A 31 10.05 2.92 14.13
C ARG A 31 9.43 2.72 12.75
N MET A 32 8.21 3.22 12.54
CA MET A 32 7.57 3.19 11.22
C MET A 32 8.34 4.08 10.24
N ALA A 33 8.69 5.29 10.66
CA ALA A 33 9.47 6.22 9.84
C ALA A 33 10.84 5.64 9.48
N GLU A 34 11.52 4.97 10.41
CA GLU A 34 12.78 4.26 10.15
C GLU A 34 12.59 3.13 9.13
N HIS A 35 11.55 2.31 9.27
CA HIS A 35 11.23 1.25 8.32
C HIS A 35 11.00 1.80 6.89
N LEU A 36 10.24 2.88 6.77
CA LEU A 36 9.94 3.54 5.48
C LEU A 36 11.22 4.13 4.86
N ARG A 37 12.04 4.87 5.63
CA ARG A 37 13.35 5.37 5.16
C ARG A 37 14.30 4.24 4.74
N GLY A 38 14.14 3.05 5.30
CA GLY A 38 14.93 1.87 4.97
C GLY A 38 14.53 1.18 3.66
N ILE A 39 13.39 1.53 3.03
CA ILE A 39 12.90 0.85 1.82
C ILE A 39 13.94 0.87 0.68
N PRO A 40 14.50 2.01 0.23
CA PRO A 40 15.39 2.03 -0.94
C PRO A 40 16.62 1.13 -0.79
N ARG A 41 17.16 1.04 0.43
CA ARG A 41 18.35 0.23 0.74
C ARG A 41 18.09 -1.28 0.67
N ARG A 42 16.81 -1.68 0.73
CA ARG A 42 16.38 -3.08 0.65
C ARG A 42 15.98 -3.48 -0.77
N LEU A 43 15.90 -2.54 -1.71
CA LEU A 43 15.54 -2.84 -3.11
C LEU A 43 16.75 -3.42 -3.86
N PRO A 44 16.53 -4.35 -4.82
CA PRO A 44 17.61 -4.94 -5.61
C PRO A 44 18.28 -3.91 -6.55
N ALA A 45 17.52 -2.89 -6.95
CA ALA A 45 17.99 -1.72 -7.68
C ALA A 45 16.98 -0.58 -7.50
N ARG A 46 17.38 0.66 -7.80
CA ARG A 46 16.44 1.79 -7.89
C ARG A 46 15.35 1.46 -8.94
N PRO A 47 14.06 1.51 -8.59
CA PRO A 47 13.00 1.17 -9.53
C PRO A 47 12.91 2.24 -10.62
N LYS A 48 12.50 1.83 -11.82
CA LYS A 48 12.29 2.74 -12.95
C LYS A 48 11.05 3.60 -12.79
N ALA A 49 10.05 3.06 -12.09
CA ALA A 49 8.80 3.71 -11.71
C ALA A 49 8.18 2.95 -10.53
N ILE A 50 7.19 3.55 -9.89
CA ILE A 50 6.40 2.97 -8.82
C ILE A 50 4.95 2.89 -9.28
N LEU A 51 4.34 1.71 -9.18
CA LEU A 51 2.90 1.55 -9.17
C LEU A 51 2.45 1.47 -7.71
N VAL A 52 1.71 2.47 -7.26
CA VAL A 52 1.19 2.52 -5.88
C VAL A 52 -0.32 2.25 -5.86
N VAL A 53 -0.77 1.42 -4.93
CA VAL A 53 -2.20 1.16 -4.68
C VAL A 53 -2.55 1.69 -3.30
N SER A 54 -3.46 2.65 -3.22
CA SER A 54 -3.82 3.34 -1.97
C SER A 54 -5.21 2.96 -1.50
N GLY A 55 -5.35 2.69 -0.20
CA GLY A 55 -6.65 2.51 0.46
C GLY A 55 -7.55 3.76 0.48
N HIS A 56 -7.04 4.93 0.07
CA HIS A 56 -7.77 6.20 0.03
C HIS A 56 -8.44 6.51 -1.32
N TRP A 57 -8.29 5.63 -2.30
CA TRP A 57 -8.89 5.82 -3.62
C TRP A 57 -9.71 4.61 -4.05
N GLU A 58 -11.03 4.70 -3.85
CA GLU A 58 -12.00 3.68 -4.27
C GLU A 58 -12.70 4.11 -5.58
N THR A 59 -12.83 3.21 -6.55
CA THR A 59 -13.59 3.44 -7.79
C THR A 59 -14.32 2.17 -8.25
N ALA A 60 -15.37 2.31 -9.07
CA ALA A 60 -16.16 1.17 -9.60
C ALA A 60 -15.33 0.18 -10.43
N VAL A 61 -14.42 0.70 -11.27
CA VAL A 61 -13.43 -0.10 -12.01
C VAL A 61 -12.02 0.36 -11.61
N PRO A 62 -10.99 -0.51 -11.59
CA PRO A 62 -9.62 -0.10 -11.34
C PRO A 62 -9.21 1.07 -12.23
N THR A 63 -8.81 2.18 -11.63
CA THR A 63 -8.52 3.44 -12.31
C THR A 63 -7.09 3.84 -12.01
N VAL A 64 -6.35 4.25 -13.04
CA VAL A 64 -4.96 4.71 -12.91
C VAL A 64 -4.82 6.20 -13.08
N THR A 65 -3.90 6.83 -12.36
CA THR A 65 -3.51 8.22 -12.64
C THR A 65 -2.82 8.29 -14.01
N THR A 66 -3.22 9.22 -14.86
CA THR A 66 -2.63 9.42 -16.20
C THR A 66 -1.94 10.78 -16.38
N GLY A 67 -2.02 11.66 -15.37
CA GLY A 67 -1.36 12.97 -15.39
C GLY A 67 0.17 12.85 -15.32
N THR A 68 0.91 13.74 -16.00
CA THR A 68 2.38 13.78 -15.97
C THR A 68 2.95 14.48 -14.74
N GLN A 69 2.15 15.31 -14.07
CA GLN A 69 2.50 16.01 -12.83
C GLN A 69 1.29 16.02 -11.88
N PRO A 70 0.95 14.88 -11.26
CA PRO A 70 -0.19 14.81 -10.35
C PRO A 70 -0.02 15.79 -9.18
N PRO A 71 -1.05 16.56 -8.81
CA PRO A 71 -0.99 17.40 -7.61
C PRO A 71 -0.99 16.53 -6.34
N LEU A 72 -0.75 17.13 -5.18
CA LEU A 72 -1.06 16.46 -3.91
C LEU A 72 -2.54 16.65 -3.56
N LEU A 73 -3.17 15.59 -3.08
CA LEU A 73 -4.49 15.62 -2.46
C LEU A 73 -4.33 15.49 -0.95
N PHE A 74 -4.62 16.57 -0.23
CA PHE A 74 -4.65 16.58 1.23
C PHE A 74 -6.02 16.07 1.73
N ASP A 75 -6.14 14.76 1.82
CA ASP A 75 -7.33 14.01 2.29
C ASP A 75 -7.39 13.85 3.82
N TYR A 76 -6.64 14.69 4.56
CA TYR A 76 -6.69 14.79 6.01
C TYR A 76 -6.92 16.23 6.48
N HIS A 77 -7.55 16.36 7.66
CA HIS A 77 -8.02 17.65 8.18
C HIS A 77 -7.69 17.83 9.66
N GLY A 78 -7.66 19.08 10.13
CA GLY A 78 -7.49 19.41 11.55
C GLY A 78 -6.04 19.36 12.07
N PHE A 79 -5.06 19.30 11.16
CA PHE A 79 -3.64 19.32 11.51
C PHE A 79 -3.04 20.74 11.43
N PRO A 80 -1.84 20.99 12.01
CA PRO A 80 -1.16 22.27 11.93
C PRO A 80 -0.87 22.72 10.48
N PRO A 81 -0.85 24.04 10.20
CA PRO A 81 -0.68 24.59 8.85
C PRO A 81 0.54 24.07 8.08
N HIS A 82 1.68 23.87 8.75
CA HIS A 82 2.92 23.42 8.08
C HIS A 82 2.78 22.04 7.42
N THR A 83 1.84 21.21 7.87
CA THR A 83 1.57 19.91 7.25
C THR A 83 0.92 20.02 5.87
N TYR A 84 0.22 21.13 5.59
CA TYR A 84 -0.39 21.43 4.29
C TYR A 84 0.57 22.13 3.31
N GLU A 85 1.76 22.50 3.80
CA GLU A 85 2.83 23.10 3.00
C GLU A 85 3.77 22.04 2.41
N LEU A 86 3.60 20.76 2.78
CA LEU A 86 4.37 19.64 2.23
C LEU A 86 4.28 19.58 0.69
N ARG A 87 5.36 19.12 0.08
CA ARG A 87 5.51 19.00 -1.38
C ARG A 87 6.21 17.70 -1.72
N TYR A 88 5.65 16.94 -2.66
CA TYR A 88 6.25 15.73 -3.19
C TYR A 88 6.06 15.71 -4.72
N PRO A 89 6.96 16.38 -5.47
CA PRO A 89 6.77 16.66 -6.90
C PRO A 89 7.16 15.46 -7.79
N ALA A 90 6.76 14.25 -7.41
CA ALA A 90 7.06 13.06 -8.20
C ALA A 90 6.36 13.14 -9.56
N PRO A 91 7.06 12.89 -10.68
CA PRO A 91 6.43 12.88 -11.97
C PRO A 91 5.44 11.71 -12.07
N GLY A 92 4.34 11.90 -12.78
CA GLY A 92 3.52 10.78 -13.24
C GLY A 92 4.18 10.07 -14.42
N SER A 93 3.66 8.90 -14.81
CA SER A 93 4.10 8.21 -16.03
C SER A 93 2.88 7.71 -16.82
N PRO A 94 2.46 8.46 -17.87
CA PRO A 94 1.44 8.00 -18.80
C PRO A 94 1.80 6.66 -19.46
N GLU A 95 3.09 6.39 -19.67
CA GLU A 95 3.57 5.12 -20.23
C GLU A 95 3.30 3.95 -19.29
N LEU A 96 3.60 4.11 -18.00
CA LEU A 96 3.28 3.09 -16.99
C LEU A 96 1.76 2.93 -16.84
N ALA A 97 1.00 4.02 -16.85
CA ALA A 97 -0.47 3.97 -16.77
C ALA A 97 -1.06 3.17 -17.94
N ALA A 98 -0.61 3.44 -19.18
CA ALA A 98 -1.02 2.68 -20.35
C ALA A 98 -0.62 1.20 -20.25
N ARG A 99 0.57 0.91 -19.73
CA ARG A 99 1.05 -0.47 -19.52
C ARG A 99 0.20 -1.22 -18.48
N VAL A 100 -0.22 -0.56 -17.40
CA VAL A 100 -1.14 -1.11 -16.41
C VAL A 100 -2.48 -1.46 -17.05
N GLN A 101 -3.09 -0.53 -17.78
CA GLN A 101 -4.37 -0.78 -18.45
C GLN A 101 -4.27 -1.90 -19.49
N GLU A 102 -3.16 -2.00 -20.21
CA GLU A 102 -2.92 -3.10 -21.14
C GLU A 102 -2.88 -4.46 -20.44
N LEU A 103 -2.16 -4.57 -19.32
CA LEU A 103 -2.07 -5.80 -18.54
C LEU A 103 -3.43 -6.22 -17.96
N LEU A 104 -4.18 -5.26 -17.42
CA LEU A 104 -5.55 -5.49 -16.94
C LEU A 104 -6.48 -5.94 -18.08
N GLY A 105 -6.42 -5.26 -19.23
CA GLY A 105 -7.22 -5.62 -20.41
C GLY A 105 -6.91 -7.03 -20.94
N ARG A 106 -5.64 -7.44 -20.95
CA ARG A 106 -5.23 -8.82 -21.31
C ARG A 106 -5.78 -9.87 -20.35
N ALA A 107 -6.01 -9.51 -19.09
CA ALA A 107 -6.65 -10.35 -18.08
C ALA A 107 -8.19 -10.29 -18.12
N GLY A 108 -8.78 -9.53 -19.04
CA GLY A 108 -10.23 -9.34 -19.12
C GLY A 108 -10.79 -8.41 -18.05
N ILE A 109 -9.96 -7.57 -17.45
CA ILE A 109 -10.34 -6.63 -16.39
C ILE A 109 -10.50 -5.24 -17.01
N GLU A 110 -11.72 -4.70 -16.92
CA GLU A 110 -11.99 -3.32 -17.30
C GLU A 110 -11.22 -2.34 -16.41
N SER A 111 -10.69 -1.26 -16.98
CA SER A 111 -9.98 -0.23 -16.24
C SER A 111 -10.18 1.15 -16.86
N ALA A 112 -10.03 2.19 -16.04
CA ALA A 112 -10.16 3.59 -16.44
C ALA A 112 -8.88 4.38 -16.14
N GLY A 113 -8.83 5.63 -16.60
CA GLY A 113 -7.74 6.57 -16.32
C GLY A 113 -8.27 7.91 -15.83
N ASP A 114 -7.56 8.53 -14.89
CA ASP A 114 -7.88 9.85 -14.34
C ASP A 114 -6.63 10.76 -14.42
N ALA A 115 -6.72 11.83 -15.21
CA ALA A 115 -5.62 12.77 -15.38
C ALA A 115 -5.56 13.85 -14.29
N ALA A 116 -6.65 14.03 -13.54
CA ALA A 116 -6.80 15.07 -12.52
C ALA A 116 -6.57 14.56 -11.09
N ARG A 117 -6.66 13.25 -10.87
CA ARG A 117 -6.37 12.60 -9.60
C ARG A 117 -4.96 12.97 -9.09
N GLY A 118 -4.90 13.52 -7.89
CA GLY A 118 -3.66 13.79 -7.17
C GLY A 118 -3.30 12.68 -6.18
N PHE A 119 -2.05 12.68 -5.73
CA PHE A 119 -1.54 11.73 -4.75
C PHE A 119 -2.14 12.00 -3.37
N ASP A 120 -2.87 11.04 -2.80
CA ASP A 120 -3.37 11.11 -1.43
C ASP A 120 -2.26 10.89 -0.39
N HIS A 121 -2.58 11.11 0.89
CA HIS A 121 -1.58 10.99 1.95
C HIS A 121 -1.03 9.57 2.11
N GLY A 122 -1.82 8.54 1.77
CA GLY A 122 -1.36 7.16 1.72
C GLY A 122 -0.23 6.95 0.71
N VAL A 123 -0.05 7.87 -0.23
CA VAL A 123 1.06 7.91 -1.19
C VAL A 123 2.16 8.88 -0.75
N PHE A 124 1.87 10.18 -0.66
CA PHE A 124 2.95 11.17 -0.54
C PHE A 124 3.60 11.22 0.84
N ILE A 125 2.88 10.90 1.93
CA ILE A 125 3.43 10.91 3.29
C ILE A 125 4.50 9.84 3.49
N PRO A 126 4.25 8.54 3.19
CA PRO A 126 5.31 7.54 3.30
C PRO A 126 6.42 7.76 2.28
N PHE A 127 6.12 8.30 1.09
CA PHE A 127 7.14 8.52 0.06
C PHE A 127 8.05 9.72 0.34
N LEU A 128 7.60 10.73 1.07
CA LEU A 128 8.50 11.76 1.62
C LEU A 128 9.59 11.18 2.53
N LEU A 129 9.37 9.99 3.12
CA LEU A 129 10.37 9.27 3.89
C LEU A 129 11.18 8.29 3.03
N ALA A 130 10.50 7.52 2.19
CA ALA A 130 11.14 6.45 1.41
C ALA A 130 11.92 6.99 0.20
N PHE A 131 11.41 7.99 -0.50
CA PHE A 131 11.98 8.52 -1.75
C PHE A 131 11.97 10.05 -1.77
N PRO A 132 12.62 10.73 -0.79
CA PRO A 132 12.46 12.17 -0.56
C PRO A 132 12.84 13.06 -1.75
N GLU A 133 13.69 12.58 -2.67
CA GLU A 133 14.08 13.31 -3.86
C GLU A 133 12.96 13.44 -4.89
N ALA A 134 11.89 12.62 -4.80
CA ALA A 134 10.73 12.64 -5.68
C ALA A 134 11.06 12.54 -7.19
N GLU A 135 12.13 11.81 -7.53
CA GLU A 135 12.60 11.69 -8.91
C GLU A 135 12.09 10.43 -9.63
N ILE A 136 11.51 9.47 -8.89
CA ILE A 136 10.99 8.22 -9.44
C ILE A 136 9.54 8.47 -9.89
N PRO A 137 9.18 8.16 -11.16
CA PRO A 137 7.81 8.30 -11.61
C PRO A 137 6.84 7.44 -10.79
N VAL A 138 5.69 8.00 -10.43
CA VAL A 138 4.65 7.34 -9.63
C VAL A 138 3.34 7.32 -10.41
N VAL A 139 2.72 6.14 -10.48
CA VAL A 139 1.33 5.97 -10.93
C VAL A 139 0.54 5.39 -9.78
N GLU A 140 -0.55 6.04 -9.41
CA GLU A 140 -1.50 5.53 -8.44
C GLU A 140 -2.56 4.68 -9.15
N LEU A 141 -3.00 3.61 -8.50
CA LEU A 141 -4.07 2.72 -8.90
C LEU A 141 -5.10 2.66 -7.77
N SER A 142 -6.37 2.85 -8.10
CA SER A 142 -7.47 2.73 -7.15
C SER A 142 -7.73 1.28 -6.72
N VAL A 143 -8.33 1.12 -5.54
CA VAL A 143 -9.02 -0.11 -5.15
C VAL A 143 -10.43 -0.13 -5.75
N ARG A 144 -10.98 -1.33 -5.97
CA ARG A 144 -12.39 -1.46 -6.36
C ARG A 144 -13.28 -1.14 -5.17
N GLU A 145 -14.31 -0.32 -5.39
CA GLU A 145 -15.26 0.09 -4.34
C GLU A 145 -16.07 -1.05 -3.72
N ASP A 146 -16.16 -2.21 -4.41
CA ASP A 146 -16.80 -3.42 -3.89
C ASP A 146 -15.92 -4.20 -2.91
N LEU A 147 -14.63 -3.83 -2.80
CA LEU A 147 -13.65 -4.38 -1.87
C LEU A 147 -13.51 -5.91 -1.96
N ASP A 148 -13.86 -6.52 -3.10
CA ASP A 148 -13.86 -7.98 -3.26
C ASP A 148 -12.43 -8.56 -3.11
N PRO A 149 -12.15 -9.38 -2.09
CA PRO A 149 -10.84 -9.98 -1.87
C PRO A 149 -10.27 -10.75 -3.07
N ALA A 150 -11.11 -11.55 -3.73
CA ALA A 150 -10.71 -12.37 -4.87
C ALA A 150 -10.42 -11.50 -6.10
N ALA A 151 -11.21 -10.43 -6.30
CA ALA A 151 -10.96 -9.47 -7.37
C ALA A 151 -9.61 -8.77 -7.20
N HIS A 152 -9.24 -8.36 -5.98
CA HIS A 152 -7.97 -7.69 -5.72
C HIS A 152 -6.76 -8.63 -5.86
N LEU A 153 -6.88 -9.90 -5.45
CA LEU A 153 -5.87 -10.93 -5.76
C LEU A 153 -5.69 -11.08 -7.28
N ALA A 154 -6.78 -11.11 -8.05
CA ALA A 154 -6.73 -11.20 -9.51
C ALA A 154 -6.08 -9.97 -10.16
N LEU A 155 -6.39 -8.75 -9.66
CA LEU A 155 -5.72 -7.51 -10.09
C LEU A 155 -4.21 -7.60 -9.89
N GLY A 156 -3.78 -8.00 -8.69
CA GLY A 156 -2.36 -8.17 -8.39
C GLY A 156 -1.68 -9.14 -9.35
N ARG A 157 -2.28 -10.31 -9.59
CA ARG A 157 -1.72 -11.31 -10.51
C ARG A 157 -1.57 -10.78 -11.93
N ALA A 158 -2.52 -10.01 -12.43
CA ALA A 158 -2.44 -9.38 -13.75
C ALA A 158 -1.27 -8.38 -13.86
N LEU A 159 -0.93 -7.72 -12.76
CA LEU A 159 0.08 -6.67 -12.68
C LEU A 159 1.49 -7.18 -12.31
N ALA A 160 1.62 -8.44 -11.89
CA ALA A 160 2.90 -9.07 -11.56
C ALA A 160 4.02 -8.89 -12.61
N PRO A 161 3.77 -8.88 -13.94
CA PRO A 161 4.82 -8.68 -14.93
C PRO A 161 5.58 -7.34 -14.82
N LEU A 162 4.96 -6.30 -14.27
CA LEU A 162 5.60 -4.99 -14.08
C LEU A 162 6.87 -5.07 -13.24
N ARG A 163 6.94 -6.06 -12.34
CA ARG A 163 8.10 -6.30 -11.48
C ARG A 163 9.34 -6.65 -12.28
N ASP A 164 9.19 -7.46 -13.33
CA ASP A 164 10.29 -7.83 -14.24
C ASP A 164 10.69 -6.67 -15.17
N GLU A 165 9.78 -5.71 -15.36
CA GLU A 165 10.02 -4.49 -16.12
C GLU A 165 10.79 -3.42 -15.31
N GLY A 166 10.99 -3.67 -14.01
CA GLY A 166 11.70 -2.79 -13.07
C GLY A 166 10.81 -1.81 -12.33
N VAL A 167 9.48 -2.04 -12.33
CA VAL A 167 8.50 -1.26 -11.59
C VAL A 167 8.35 -1.83 -10.18
N LEU A 168 8.48 -0.99 -9.16
CA LEU A 168 8.16 -1.35 -7.79
C LEU A 168 6.65 -1.26 -7.58
N ILE A 169 6.03 -2.35 -7.15
CA ILE A 169 4.62 -2.33 -6.74
C ILE A 169 4.56 -2.08 -5.23
N VAL A 170 3.89 -1.00 -4.84
CA VAL A 170 3.69 -0.61 -3.44
C VAL A 170 2.20 -0.60 -3.15
N ALA A 171 1.76 -1.43 -2.22
CA ALA A 171 0.44 -1.31 -1.62
C ALA A 171 0.55 -0.50 -0.33
N THR A 172 -0.26 0.54 -0.19
CA THR A 172 -0.29 1.37 1.02
C THR A 172 -1.64 1.22 1.69
N GLY A 173 -1.60 0.99 2.99
CA GLY A 173 -2.80 0.71 3.78
C GLY A 173 -2.46 0.64 5.25
N MET A 174 -3.23 -0.13 6.00
CA MET A 174 -3.00 -0.41 7.42
C MET A 174 -3.50 -1.81 7.77
N THR A 175 -2.79 -2.52 8.64
CA THR A 175 -3.22 -3.84 9.15
C THR A 175 -4.23 -3.75 10.28
N TYR A 176 -4.47 -2.54 10.80
CA TYR A 176 -5.60 -2.18 11.65
C TYR A 176 -6.14 -0.81 11.19
N HIS A 177 -7.45 -0.71 10.94
CA HIS A 177 -8.09 0.54 10.49
C HIS A 177 -9.48 0.76 11.11
N ASN A 178 -9.56 0.72 12.44
CA ASN A 178 -10.75 1.14 13.17
C ASN A 178 -10.51 2.49 13.86
N LEU A 179 -10.74 3.59 13.12
CA LEU A 179 -10.50 4.96 13.57
C LEU A 179 -11.32 5.35 14.82
N ARG A 180 -12.43 4.66 15.11
CA ARG A 180 -13.20 4.88 16.34
C ARG A 180 -12.38 4.61 17.60
N HIS A 181 -11.42 3.67 17.53
CA HIS A 181 -10.60 3.24 18.66
C HIS A 181 -9.09 3.45 18.44
N PHE A 182 -8.64 3.81 17.23
CA PHE A 182 -7.21 3.97 16.94
C PHE A 182 -6.56 5.10 17.76
N MET A 183 -7.21 6.27 17.80
CA MET A 183 -6.70 7.46 18.49
C MET A 183 -7.19 7.58 19.95
N ARG A 184 -7.91 6.58 20.45
CA ARG A 184 -8.47 6.62 21.82
C ARG A 184 -7.56 5.86 22.77
N PRO A 185 -7.19 6.44 23.92
CA PRO A 185 -6.45 5.74 24.97
C PRO A 185 -7.40 4.87 25.83
N ASP A 186 -8.30 4.12 25.19
CA ASP A 186 -9.31 3.28 25.85
C ASP A 186 -8.91 1.79 25.92
N GLY A 187 -7.82 1.41 25.23
CA GLY A 187 -7.34 0.02 25.13
C GLY A 187 -8.25 -0.90 24.31
N VAL A 188 -9.33 -0.38 23.73
CA VAL A 188 -10.33 -1.18 23.02
C VAL A 188 -9.72 -1.73 21.73
N ASN A 189 -9.78 -3.04 21.54
CA ASN A 189 -9.14 -3.77 20.43
C ASN A 189 -7.61 -3.84 20.47
N ASP A 190 -6.92 -3.48 21.55
CA ASP A 190 -5.45 -3.62 21.61
C ASP A 190 -5.03 -5.08 21.41
N GLU A 191 -5.48 -5.99 22.27
CA GLU A 191 -5.15 -7.42 22.13
C GLU A 191 -5.85 -8.10 20.95
N VAL A 192 -7.00 -7.56 20.51
CA VAL A 192 -7.70 -8.02 19.30
C VAL A 192 -6.85 -7.71 18.06
N SER A 193 -6.23 -6.53 18.00
CA SER A 193 -5.34 -6.14 16.91
C SER A 193 -4.10 -7.03 16.84
N VAL A 194 -3.57 -7.44 18.00
CA VAL A 194 -2.42 -8.35 18.10
C VAL A 194 -2.77 -9.74 17.58
N ALA A 195 -3.96 -10.25 17.93
CA ALA A 195 -4.44 -11.54 17.43
C ALA A 195 -4.67 -11.51 15.91
N PHE A 196 -5.30 -10.44 15.41
CA PHE A 196 -5.52 -10.25 13.97
C PHE A 196 -4.19 -10.11 13.20
N ASP A 197 -3.27 -9.26 13.66
CA ASP A 197 -1.97 -9.04 13.04
C ASP A 197 -1.11 -10.32 13.05
N GLY A 198 -1.16 -11.08 14.15
CA GLY A 198 -0.50 -12.39 14.25
C GLY A 198 -1.05 -13.40 13.25
N TRP A 199 -2.38 -13.48 13.10
CA TRP A 199 -3.02 -14.30 12.06
C TRP A 199 -2.63 -13.82 10.66
N LEU A 200 -2.63 -12.50 10.43
CA LEU A 200 -2.33 -11.92 9.12
C LEU A 200 -0.87 -12.20 8.71
N ALA A 201 0.07 -12.12 9.65
CA ALA A 201 1.45 -12.50 9.41
C ALA A 201 1.59 -13.98 9.03
N GLN A 202 0.84 -14.88 9.67
CA GLN A 202 0.80 -16.29 9.29
C GLN A 202 0.17 -16.50 7.91
N ALA A 203 -0.91 -15.78 7.60
CA ALA A 203 -1.57 -15.86 6.30
C ALA A 203 -0.64 -15.40 5.17
N VAL A 204 0.01 -14.23 5.32
CA VAL A 204 0.92 -13.64 4.33
C VAL A 204 2.16 -14.52 4.08
N THR A 205 2.70 -15.14 5.14
CA THR A 205 3.91 -15.98 5.07
C THR A 205 3.63 -17.44 4.71
N ALA A 206 2.36 -17.83 4.59
CA ALA A 206 1.98 -19.17 4.15
C ALA A 206 2.38 -19.43 2.68
N PRO A 207 2.45 -20.70 2.25
CA PRO A 207 2.64 -21.03 0.84
C PRO A 207 1.61 -20.33 -0.07
N PRO A 208 1.94 -19.90 -1.29
CA PRO A 208 1.11 -19.02 -2.12
C PRO A 208 -0.38 -19.43 -2.22
N GLY A 209 -0.66 -20.70 -2.52
CA GLY A 209 -2.04 -21.19 -2.61
C GLY A 209 -2.79 -21.26 -1.27
N GLN A 210 -2.09 -21.32 -0.13
CA GLN A 210 -2.69 -21.20 1.20
C GLN A 210 -2.85 -19.74 1.60
N ARG A 211 -1.84 -18.89 1.32
CA ARG A 211 -1.89 -17.44 1.52
C ARG A 211 -3.12 -16.84 0.85
N ASP A 212 -3.30 -17.10 -0.44
CA ASP A 212 -4.39 -16.50 -1.20
C ASP A 212 -5.77 -16.90 -0.64
N ARG A 213 -5.94 -18.16 -0.23
CA ARG A 213 -7.17 -18.63 0.43
C ARG A 213 -7.41 -17.95 1.77
N LEU A 214 -6.39 -17.89 2.63
CA LEU A 214 -6.51 -17.26 3.95
C LEU A 214 -6.82 -15.75 3.82
N LEU A 215 -6.17 -15.07 2.88
CA LEU A 215 -6.42 -13.65 2.63
C LEU A 215 -7.80 -13.41 1.99
N GLN A 216 -8.28 -14.29 1.11
CA GLN A 216 -9.63 -14.21 0.58
C GLN A 216 -10.68 -14.37 1.70
N ASP A 217 -10.44 -15.26 2.65
CA ASP A 217 -11.31 -15.54 3.80
C ASP A 217 -10.97 -14.68 5.04
N TRP A 218 -10.34 -13.52 4.87
CA TRP A 218 -9.82 -12.70 5.99
C TRP A 218 -10.86 -12.33 7.03
N GLU A 219 -12.14 -12.24 6.66
CA GLU A 219 -13.23 -11.95 7.58
C GLU A 219 -13.40 -13.02 8.67
N GLN A 220 -12.93 -14.24 8.42
CA GLN A 220 -12.94 -15.35 9.39
C GLN A 220 -11.79 -15.26 10.40
N ALA A 221 -10.86 -14.32 10.22
CA ALA A 221 -9.75 -14.12 11.14
C ALA A 221 -10.22 -13.63 12.52
N PRO A 222 -9.46 -13.94 13.59
CA PRO A 222 -9.77 -13.44 14.92
C PRO A 222 -9.78 -11.91 14.91
N GLY A 223 -10.93 -11.31 15.26
CA GLY A 223 -11.03 -9.85 15.37
C GLY A 223 -11.09 -9.09 14.05
N ALA A 224 -11.30 -9.76 12.92
CA ALA A 224 -11.28 -9.15 11.58
C ALA A 224 -12.11 -7.85 11.50
N ARG A 225 -13.42 -7.93 11.75
CA ARG A 225 -14.32 -6.76 11.70
C ARG A 225 -14.16 -5.78 12.87
N ALA A 226 -13.47 -6.17 13.94
CA ALA A 226 -13.08 -5.24 15.00
C ALA A 226 -11.88 -4.37 14.58
N CYS A 227 -10.94 -4.95 13.82
CA CYS A 227 -9.78 -4.23 13.27
C CYS A 227 -10.12 -3.45 12.01
N HIS A 228 -11.03 -3.99 11.18
CA HIS A 228 -11.47 -3.43 9.90
C HIS A 228 -12.99 -3.41 9.80
N PRO A 229 -13.67 -2.38 10.35
CA PRO A 229 -15.11 -2.22 10.18
C PRO A 229 -15.48 -2.13 8.69
N ARG A 230 -14.62 -1.47 7.91
CA ARG A 230 -14.47 -1.61 6.47
C ARG A 230 -12.99 -1.93 6.18
N GLU A 231 -12.76 -2.57 5.05
CA GLU A 231 -11.51 -3.23 4.70
C GLU A 231 -10.66 -2.45 3.68
N GLU A 232 -11.02 -1.21 3.34
CA GLU A 232 -10.35 -0.43 2.29
C GLU A 232 -8.84 -0.24 2.55
N HIS A 233 -8.41 -0.24 3.82
CA HIS A 233 -7.00 -0.16 4.20
C HIS A 233 -6.29 -1.52 4.28
N LEU A 234 -7.03 -2.63 4.28
CA LEU A 234 -6.48 -3.99 4.21
C LEU A 234 -6.38 -4.48 2.76
N ILE A 235 -7.36 -4.15 1.91
CA ILE A 235 -7.47 -4.59 0.51
C ILE A 235 -6.21 -4.39 -0.34
N PRO A 236 -5.44 -3.29 -0.21
CA PRO A 236 -4.16 -3.15 -0.90
C PRO A 236 -3.19 -4.33 -0.66
N LEU A 237 -3.19 -4.95 0.53
CA LEU A 237 -2.38 -6.13 0.83
C LEU A 237 -2.77 -7.34 -0.04
N LEU A 238 -4.05 -7.50 -0.36
CA LEU A 238 -4.53 -8.61 -1.18
C LEU A 238 -4.08 -8.42 -2.63
N LEU A 239 -4.09 -7.19 -3.13
CA LEU A 239 -3.48 -6.89 -4.43
C LEU A 239 -1.97 -7.16 -4.40
N ALA A 240 -1.27 -6.76 -3.35
CA ALA A 240 0.16 -7.05 -3.20
C ALA A 240 0.45 -8.57 -3.19
N ALA A 241 -0.36 -9.35 -2.48
CA ALA A 241 -0.25 -10.82 -2.46
C ALA A 241 -0.52 -11.44 -3.85
N GLY A 242 -1.48 -10.89 -4.60
CA GLY A 242 -1.69 -11.29 -6.00
C GLY A 242 -0.47 -11.02 -6.88
N ALA A 243 0.13 -9.84 -6.75
CA ALA A 243 1.31 -9.43 -7.51
C ALA A 243 2.60 -10.15 -7.09
N ALA A 244 2.63 -10.69 -5.87
CA ALA A 244 3.69 -11.56 -5.39
C ALA A 244 3.78 -12.86 -6.20
N GLY A 245 2.64 -13.38 -6.68
CA GLY A 245 2.60 -14.68 -7.36
C GLY A 245 3.12 -15.78 -6.44
N GLU A 246 4.14 -16.50 -6.90
CA GLU A 246 4.74 -17.62 -6.14
C GLU A 246 5.74 -17.18 -5.06
N ASP A 247 6.04 -15.89 -4.94
CA ASP A 247 6.99 -15.42 -3.94
C ASP A 247 6.42 -15.58 -2.53
N SER A 248 7.26 -16.06 -1.62
CA SER A 248 6.92 -16.14 -0.20
C SER A 248 6.83 -14.73 0.40
N GLY A 249 5.80 -14.48 1.20
CA GLY A 249 5.70 -13.25 1.97
C GLY A 249 6.63 -13.26 3.18
N GLN A 250 7.05 -12.08 3.61
CA GLN A 250 7.80 -11.84 4.84
C GLN A 250 7.20 -10.64 5.56
N ARG A 251 7.14 -10.71 6.89
CA ARG A 251 6.81 -9.55 7.73
C ARG A 251 8.09 -8.76 7.99
N ASP A 252 8.22 -7.61 7.35
CA ASP A 252 9.43 -6.79 7.39
C ASP A 252 9.29 -5.55 8.29
N TYR A 253 8.09 -5.31 8.82
CA TYR A 253 7.79 -4.37 9.90
C TYR A 253 6.75 -4.95 10.84
N SER A 254 6.94 -4.69 12.15
CA SER A 254 5.93 -4.95 13.18
C SER A 254 6.15 -4.00 14.36
N ASP A 255 5.08 -3.35 14.79
CA ASP A 255 5.08 -2.42 15.91
C ASP A 255 3.71 -2.34 16.59
N ARG A 256 3.66 -1.69 17.76
CA ARG A 256 2.41 -1.29 18.41
C ARG A 256 2.32 0.24 18.45
N VAL A 257 1.48 0.81 17.60
CA VAL A 257 1.25 2.26 17.56
C VAL A 257 -0.08 2.57 18.24
N MET A 258 -0.04 3.42 19.26
CA MET A 258 -1.22 3.78 20.07
C MET A 258 -2.00 2.54 20.57
N GLY A 259 -1.26 1.50 20.98
CA GLY A 259 -1.82 0.23 21.46
C GLY A 259 -2.19 -0.78 20.37
N LYS A 260 -2.26 -0.38 19.10
CA LYS A 260 -2.66 -1.26 17.98
C LYS A 260 -1.47 -1.88 17.28
N ALA A 261 -1.53 -3.19 17.06
CA ALA A 261 -0.53 -3.89 16.26
C ALA A 261 -0.63 -3.47 14.79
N LEU A 262 0.52 -3.15 14.21
CA LEU A 262 0.67 -2.81 12.80
C LEU A 262 1.87 -3.54 12.21
N SER A 263 1.68 -4.09 11.01
CA SER A 263 2.73 -4.73 10.23
C SER A 263 2.86 -4.19 8.81
N GLY A 264 4.06 -4.33 8.27
CA GLY A 264 4.40 -4.21 6.85
C GLY A 264 4.87 -5.55 6.31
N PHE A 265 4.70 -5.76 5.01
CA PHE A 265 5.03 -7.01 4.35
C PHE A 265 5.81 -6.80 3.06
N ARG A 266 6.65 -7.78 2.72
CA ARG A 266 7.40 -7.83 1.47
C ARG A 266 7.25 -9.19 0.82
N PHE A 267 7.25 -9.21 -0.51
CA PHE A 267 7.32 -10.39 -1.35
C PHE A 267 8.45 -10.23 -2.39
N GLY A 268 9.29 -11.26 -2.58
CA GLY A 268 10.49 -11.18 -3.41
C GLY A 268 11.66 -10.53 -2.68
#